data_AF-A0A356T407-F1
#
_entry.id   AF-A0A356T407-F1
#
_cell.length_a   1.000
_cell.length_b   1.000
_cell.length_c   1.000
_cell.angle_alpha   90.00
_cell.angle_beta   90.00
_cell.angle_gamma   90.00
#
_symmetry.space_group_name_H-M   'P 1'
#
loop_
_entity.id
_entity.type
_entity.pdbx_description
1 polymer ?
#
loop_
_entity_poly.entity_id
_entity_poly.type
_entity_poly.pdbx_seq_one_letter_code
_entity_poly.pdbx_strand_id
1 'polypeptide(L)'
;MAFNMNGRRWDAMLAGLDSDGDGYTNGEELGDPTGTWRPGMADPATCDCATRPGFASFTPGDADTDGDTYCCVGMDMNGDGDCLDAGEHDMSFDCDETDATVSSGAPELCTNAIDNDCDGAATLLDPDCAMVVDRDGDGYCPMGEDMNGDRDCTDPGENTSAVDCDDDEVTVS
;
A
#
# COMPACT_ATOMS: atom_id res chain seq x y z
N MET A 1 24.80 11.04 -11.77
CA MET A 1 25.48 12.22 -12.40
C MET A 1 24.50 13.23 -13.00
N ALA A 2 23.30 12.81 -13.42
CA ALA A 2 22.27 13.66 -14.03
C ALA A 2 21.70 14.77 -13.11
N PHE A 3 21.37 14.47 -11.85
CA PHE A 3 20.80 15.47 -10.91
C PHE A 3 21.70 16.69 -10.69
N ASN A 4 23.02 16.49 -10.57
CA ASN A 4 23.99 17.60 -10.44
C ASN A 4 24.09 18.42 -11.73
N MET A 5 24.01 17.77 -12.89
CA MET A 5 24.01 18.46 -14.19
C MET A 5 22.72 19.26 -14.42
N ASN A 6 21.59 18.80 -13.87
CA ASN A 6 20.31 19.52 -13.87
C ASN A 6 20.22 20.62 -12.79
N GLY A 7 21.35 21.07 -12.24
CA GLY A 7 21.37 22.11 -11.22
C GLY A 7 20.72 21.71 -9.89
N ARG A 8 20.67 20.40 -9.59
CA ARG A 8 20.00 19.81 -8.40
C ARG A 8 18.52 20.14 -8.34
N ARG A 9 17.86 20.08 -9.50
CA ARG A 9 16.42 20.28 -9.64
C ARG A 9 15.78 18.98 -10.11
N TRP A 10 14.66 18.65 -9.46
CA TRP A 10 13.74 17.64 -9.92
C TRP A 10 12.70 18.30 -10.83
N ASP A 11 12.58 17.79 -12.05
CA ASP A 11 11.65 18.26 -13.07
C ASP A 11 11.34 17.12 -14.05
N ALA A 12 10.36 17.33 -14.94
CA ALA A 12 9.94 16.34 -15.92
C ALA A 12 11.07 15.87 -16.85
N MET A 13 12.10 16.70 -17.09
CA MET A 13 13.21 16.30 -17.94
C MET A 13 14.11 15.30 -17.22
N LEU A 14 14.39 15.54 -15.94
CA LEU A 14 15.15 14.60 -15.14
C LEU A 14 14.32 13.36 -14.82
N ALA A 15 13.03 13.49 -14.53
CA ALA A 15 12.15 12.34 -14.30
C ALA A 15 12.09 11.40 -15.51
N GLY A 16 11.98 11.94 -16.74
CA GLY A 16 11.94 11.12 -17.96
C GLY A 16 13.29 10.64 -18.49
N LEU A 17 14.38 10.79 -17.74
CA LEU A 17 15.70 10.29 -18.13
C LEU A 17 15.93 8.91 -17.52
N ASP A 18 16.26 7.93 -18.35
CA ASP A 18 16.89 6.67 -17.94
C ASP A 18 18.40 6.93 -17.74
N SER A 19 18.82 7.02 -16.48
CA SER A 19 20.17 7.48 -16.12
C SER A 19 21.23 6.38 -16.11
N ASP A 20 20.82 5.13 -15.99
CA ASP A 20 21.70 3.96 -15.87
C ASP A 20 21.49 2.91 -16.96
N GLY A 21 20.46 3.05 -17.78
CA GLY A 21 20.22 2.31 -19.02
C GLY A 21 19.48 1.00 -18.81
N ASP A 22 18.72 0.84 -17.73
CA ASP A 22 17.97 -0.37 -17.44
C ASP A 22 16.58 -0.41 -18.10
N GLY A 23 16.19 0.67 -18.77
CA GLY A 23 14.91 0.79 -19.46
C GLY A 23 13.83 1.49 -18.65
N TYR A 24 14.09 1.82 -17.37
CA TYR A 24 13.23 2.63 -16.53
C TYR A 24 13.77 4.05 -16.42
N THR A 25 12.85 5.02 -16.38
CA THR A 25 13.21 6.41 -16.15
C THR A 25 13.34 6.70 -14.67
N ASN A 26 14.14 7.70 -14.30
CA ASN A 26 14.31 8.10 -12.90
C ASN A 26 12.97 8.38 -12.18
N GLY A 27 11.97 8.83 -12.93
CA GLY A 27 10.63 9.11 -12.42
C GLY A 27 9.83 7.84 -12.16
N GLU A 28 9.92 6.84 -13.04
CA GLU A 28 9.30 5.52 -12.82
C GLU A 28 9.89 4.85 -11.59
N GLU A 29 11.22 4.90 -11.44
CA GLU A 29 11.93 4.37 -10.27
C GLU A 29 11.62 5.07 -8.96
N LEU A 30 11.30 6.36 -8.97
CA LEU A 30 11.03 7.14 -7.76
C LEU A 30 9.53 7.33 -7.49
N GLY A 31 8.65 6.68 -8.25
CA GLY A 31 7.20 6.84 -8.14
C GLY A 31 6.67 8.20 -8.62
N ASP A 32 7.47 9.01 -9.29
CA ASP A 32 7.06 10.28 -9.90
C ASP A 32 7.42 10.33 -11.40
N PRO A 33 6.72 9.56 -12.26
CA PRO A 33 7.00 9.48 -13.70
C PRO A 33 6.85 10.83 -14.42
N THR A 34 6.14 11.78 -13.81
CA THR A 34 5.88 13.11 -14.36
C THR A 34 6.87 14.18 -13.89
N GLY A 35 7.68 13.89 -12.87
CA GLY A 35 8.59 14.87 -12.26
C GLY A 35 7.88 16.05 -11.59
N THR A 36 6.66 15.83 -11.08
CA THR A 36 5.81 16.88 -10.50
C THR A 36 6.01 17.06 -9.00
N TRP A 37 6.62 16.09 -8.31
CA TRP A 37 6.87 16.11 -6.87
C TRP A 37 7.69 17.33 -6.44
N ARG A 38 7.35 17.91 -5.30
CA ARG A 38 8.07 19.05 -4.69
C ARG A 38 8.22 18.83 -3.19
N PRO A 39 9.25 19.42 -2.56
CA PRO A 39 9.41 19.36 -1.11
C PRO A 39 8.14 19.83 -0.37
N GLY A 40 7.63 18.98 0.51
CA GLY A 40 6.39 19.21 1.26
C GLY A 40 5.15 18.55 0.68
N MET A 41 5.25 17.90 -0.48
CA MET A 41 4.25 16.93 -0.95
C MET A 41 4.46 15.57 -0.26
N ALA A 42 3.42 14.74 -0.24
CA ALA A 42 3.57 13.33 0.15
C ALA A 42 4.61 12.64 -0.75
N ASP A 43 5.24 11.60 -0.22
CA ASP A 43 6.20 10.82 -0.99
C ASP A 43 5.50 10.19 -2.21
N PRO A 44 6.09 10.30 -3.40
CA PRO A 44 5.40 9.92 -4.63
C PRO A 44 5.42 8.42 -4.89
N ALA A 45 6.37 7.70 -4.30
CA ALA A 45 6.35 6.25 -4.22
C ALA A 45 5.56 5.83 -2.97
N THR A 46 4.67 4.86 -3.13
CA THR A 46 4.10 4.09 -2.02
C THR A 46 5.17 3.15 -1.46
N CYS A 47 5.17 2.97 -0.13
CA CYS A 47 5.96 2.03 0.66
C CYS A 47 7.11 1.31 -0.06
N ASP A 48 8.33 1.83 0.11
CA ASP A 48 9.59 1.16 -0.26
C ASP A 48 9.78 0.76 -1.74
N CYS A 49 8.81 1.02 -2.62
CA CYS A 49 8.88 0.75 -4.06
C CYS A 49 9.81 1.71 -4.83
N ALA A 50 10.38 2.71 -4.16
CA ALA A 50 11.33 3.62 -4.77
C ALA A 50 12.71 2.94 -4.95
N THR A 51 13.16 2.83 -6.18
CA THR A 51 14.46 2.22 -6.51
C THR A 51 15.52 3.29 -6.80
N ARG A 52 16.64 2.89 -7.42
CA ARG A 52 17.85 3.73 -7.46
C ARG A 52 18.22 4.06 -8.90
N PRO A 53 17.89 5.29 -9.36
CA PRO A 53 18.13 5.76 -10.74
C PRO A 53 19.57 5.98 -11.19
N GLY A 54 20.52 5.27 -10.60
CA GLY A 54 21.90 5.27 -11.05
C GLY A 54 22.52 3.90 -10.94
N PHE A 55 21.71 2.86 -10.73
CA PHE A 55 22.10 1.49 -10.56
C PHE A 55 21.12 0.59 -11.32
N ALA A 56 21.51 0.21 -12.54
CA ALA A 56 20.75 -0.68 -13.44
C ALA A 56 20.47 -2.11 -12.91
N SER A 57 20.74 -2.38 -11.64
CA SER A 57 20.40 -3.62 -10.94
C SER A 57 19.38 -3.39 -9.82
N PHE A 58 18.72 -2.23 -9.81
CA PHE A 58 17.74 -1.80 -8.82
C PHE A 58 16.60 -1.12 -9.59
N THR A 59 15.65 -1.90 -10.10
CA THR A 59 14.58 -1.37 -10.96
C THR A 59 13.22 -1.60 -10.29
N PRO A 60 12.22 -0.73 -10.54
CA PRO A 60 11.09 -0.57 -9.65
C PRO A 60 10.18 -1.80 -9.65
N GLY A 61 10.00 -2.38 -8.46
CA GLY A 61 9.09 -3.50 -8.22
C GLY A 61 9.53 -4.85 -8.76
N ASP A 62 10.84 -5.09 -8.83
CA ASP A 62 11.29 -6.32 -9.47
C ASP A 62 11.23 -7.56 -8.61
N ALA A 63 11.25 -7.50 -7.28
CA ALA A 63 11.47 -8.70 -6.47
C ALA A 63 10.33 -8.92 -5.49
N ASP A 64 9.74 -10.13 -5.50
CA ASP A 64 8.84 -10.65 -4.47
C ASP A 64 9.66 -10.90 -3.19
N THR A 65 9.74 -9.87 -2.34
CA THR A 65 10.73 -9.84 -1.25
C THR A 65 10.27 -10.65 -0.05
N ASP A 66 8.96 -10.74 0.19
CA ASP A 66 8.37 -11.46 1.31
C ASP A 66 7.77 -12.83 0.93
N GLY A 67 7.68 -13.13 -0.37
CA GLY A 67 7.29 -14.43 -0.92
C GLY A 67 5.77 -14.60 -1.06
N ASP A 68 5.02 -13.52 -1.27
CA ASP A 68 3.56 -13.52 -1.39
C ASP A 68 3.05 -13.59 -2.83
N THR A 69 3.97 -13.63 -3.82
CA THR A 69 3.72 -13.63 -5.28
C THR A 69 3.44 -12.25 -5.88
N TYR A 70 3.34 -11.19 -5.08
CA TYR A 70 3.20 -9.82 -5.54
C TYR A 70 4.55 -9.13 -5.43
N CYS A 71 4.82 -8.28 -6.39
CA CYS A 71 5.87 -7.29 -6.24
C CYS A 71 5.23 -5.91 -6.14
N CYS A 72 6.04 -4.92 -5.78
CA CYS A 72 5.68 -3.52 -5.72
C CYS A 72 4.95 -3.04 -6.97
N VAL A 73 5.27 -3.63 -8.13
CA VAL A 73 4.45 -3.56 -9.34
C VAL A 73 4.50 -4.91 -10.06
N GLY A 74 3.37 -5.62 -10.10
CA GLY A 74 3.22 -6.89 -10.82
C GLY A 74 3.03 -8.10 -9.91
N MET A 75 3.05 -9.28 -10.53
CA MET A 75 3.00 -10.57 -9.85
C MET A 75 4.06 -11.54 -10.40
N ASP A 76 4.79 -12.20 -9.50
CA ASP A 76 5.74 -13.27 -9.82
C ASP A 76 4.98 -14.55 -10.20
N MET A 77 4.58 -14.65 -11.46
CA MET A 77 3.75 -15.77 -11.93
C MET A 77 4.54 -17.07 -12.06
N ASN A 78 5.86 -16.98 -12.18
CA ASN A 78 6.72 -18.11 -12.49
C ASN A 78 7.43 -18.68 -11.23
N GLY A 79 7.44 -17.92 -10.13
CA GLY A 79 8.03 -18.22 -8.82
C GLY A 79 9.56 -18.12 -8.78
N ASP A 80 10.18 -17.28 -9.61
CA ASP A 80 11.64 -17.07 -9.64
C ASP A 80 12.12 -15.92 -8.75
N GLY A 81 11.18 -15.26 -8.08
CA GLY A 81 11.41 -14.19 -7.13
C GLY A 81 11.54 -12.83 -7.81
N ASP A 82 11.15 -12.71 -9.08
CA ASP A 82 11.00 -11.42 -9.73
C ASP A 82 9.70 -11.26 -10.53
N CYS A 83 9.32 -10.00 -10.80
CA CYS A 83 8.16 -9.63 -11.62
C CYS A 83 8.58 -9.10 -13.00
N LEU A 84 9.73 -9.55 -13.51
CA LEU A 84 10.36 -9.01 -14.72
C LEU A 84 10.02 -9.78 -15.99
N ASP A 85 9.36 -10.93 -15.91
CA ASP A 85 9.06 -11.72 -17.09
C ASP A 85 7.86 -11.19 -17.89
N ALA A 86 7.77 -11.69 -19.11
CA ALA A 86 6.72 -11.32 -20.04
C ALA A 86 5.33 -11.73 -19.50
N GLY A 87 4.60 -10.75 -18.98
CA GLY A 87 3.24 -10.92 -18.47
C GLY A 87 3.10 -10.71 -16.96
N GLU A 88 4.21 -10.46 -16.25
CA GLU A 88 4.24 -10.27 -14.79
C GLU A 88 4.07 -8.80 -14.40
N HIS A 89 4.45 -7.86 -15.27
CA HIS A 89 4.08 -6.46 -15.15
C HIS A 89 2.59 -6.23 -15.48
N ASP A 90 1.71 -6.42 -14.49
CA ASP A 90 0.27 -6.16 -14.59
C ASP A 90 -0.16 -4.96 -13.71
N MET A 91 -1.42 -4.91 -13.25
CA MET A 91 -1.92 -3.84 -12.37
C MET A 91 -2.00 -4.27 -10.89
N SER A 92 -1.54 -5.47 -10.58
CA SER A 92 -1.37 -5.92 -9.21
C SER A 92 -0.14 -5.23 -8.62
N PHE A 93 -0.14 -5.06 -7.31
CA PHE A 93 0.96 -4.43 -6.60
C PHE A 93 0.96 -4.88 -5.14
N ASP A 94 2.12 -4.80 -4.51
CA ASP A 94 2.31 -4.90 -3.07
C ASP A 94 2.70 -3.52 -2.50
N CYS A 95 2.04 -3.14 -1.40
CA CYS A 95 2.31 -1.93 -0.66
C CYS A 95 3.10 -2.17 0.63
N ASP A 96 3.54 -3.38 0.94
CA ASP A 96 4.53 -3.69 1.98
C ASP A 96 5.29 -4.98 1.69
N GLU A 97 6.37 -4.86 0.90
CA GLU A 97 7.33 -5.92 0.51
C GLU A 97 8.09 -6.60 1.67
N THR A 98 7.66 -6.37 2.90
CA THR A 98 8.21 -7.00 4.10
C THR A 98 7.19 -7.85 4.84
N ASP A 99 5.93 -7.85 4.40
CA ASP A 99 4.82 -8.56 5.03
C ASP A 99 3.94 -9.26 3.98
N ALA A 100 4.16 -10.57 3.82
CA ALA A 100 3.44 -11.42 2.86
C ALA A 100 1.92 -11.59 3.12
N THR A 101 1.37 -10.82 4.05
CA THR A 101 -0.08 -10.69 4.28
C THR A 101 -0.65 -9.39 3.74
N VAL A 102 0.17 -8.56 3.12
CA VAL A 102 -0.17 -7.26 2.53
C VAL A 102 0.06 -7.36 1.03
N SER A 103 -0.97 -7.12 0.22
CA SER A 103 -0.86 -6.95 -1.23
C SER A 103 -2.23 -6.63 -1.84
N SER A 104 -2.27 -6.08 -3.05
CA SER A 104 -3.51 -5.73 -3.78
C SER A 104 -4.51 -6.88 -4.01
N GLY A 105 -4.10 -8.12 -3.76
CA GLY A 105 -4.96 -9.31 -3.81
C GLY A 105 -5.22 -9.96 -2.47
N ALA A 106 -4.66 -9.45 -1.38
CA ALA A 106 -4.90 -9.92 -0.04
C ALA A 106 -6.31 -9.50 0.45
N PRO A 107 -6.91 -10.24 1.41
CA PRO A 107 -8.11 -9.78 2.08
C PRO A 107 -7.75 -8.80 3.21
N GLU A 108 -8.59 -7.78 3.41
CA GLU A 108 -8.44 -6.87 4.55
C GLU A 108 -8.59 -7.62 5.89
N LEU A 109 -7.65 -7.38 6.81
CA LEU A 109 -7.67 -7.93 8.16
C LEU A 109 -8.07 -6.86 9.17
N CYS A 110 -9.35 -6.84 9.52
CA CYS A 110 -9.95 -5.81 10.37
C CYS A 110 -9.52 -5.77 11.85
N THR A 111 -8.37 -6.33 12.20
CA THR A 111 -7.88 -6.50 13.59
C THR A 111 -6.44 -5.99 13.80
N ASN A 112 -5.75 -5.53 12.75
CA ASN A 112 -4.33 -5.16 12.82
C ASN A 112 -4.04 -3.67 12.50
N ALA A 113 -5.06 -2.89 12.09
CA ALA A 113 -4.94 -1.48 11.74
C ALA A 113 -3.97 -1.16 10.58
N ILE A 114 -3.74 -2.14 9.71
CA ILE A 114 -2.96 -2.02 8.48
C ILE A 114 -3.94 -1.91 7.30
N ASP A 115 -3.45 -1.50 6.14
CA ASP A 115 -4.14 -1.60 4.85
C ASP A 115 -3.58 -2.88 4.19
N ASN A 116 -4.26 -4.01 4.40
CA ASN A 116 -3.77 -5.32 3.96
C ASN A 116 -4.01 -5.55 2.48
N ASP A 117 -5.08 -5.01 1.92
CA ASP A 117 -5.41 -5.18 0.51
C ASP A 117 -4.92 -4.03 -0.39
N CYS A 118 -4.15 -3.12 0.18
CA CYS A 118 -3.50 -2.00 -0.49
C CYS A 118 -4.47 -1.07 -1.25
N ASP A 119 -5.75 -1.00 -0.85
CA ASP A 119 -6.75 -0.17 -1.54
C ASP A 119 -6.69 1.32 -1.15
N GLY A 120 -5.88 1.64 -0.14
CA GLY A 120 -5.68 2.98 0.39
C GLY A 120 -6.49 3.29 1.66
N ALA A 121 -7.23 2.33 2.20
CA ALA A 121 -7.90 2.42 3.48
C ALA A 121 -7.31 1.42 4.48
N ALA A 122 -6.88 1.91 5.64
CA ALA A 122 -6.56 1.00 6.75
C ALA A 122 -7.85 0.59 7.48
N THR A 123 -7.87 -0.62 8.06
CA THR A 123 -8.95 -1.23 8.87
C THR A 123 -10.09 -0.30 9.37
N LEU A 124 -9.83 0.76 10.16
CA LEU A 124 -10.90 1.60 10.74
C LEU A 124 -11.69 2.42 9.71
N LEU A 125 -11.04 2.78 8.60
CA LEU A 125 -11.64 3.56 7.52
C LEU A 125 -12.02 2.69 6.32
N ASP A 126 -11.72 1.40 6.40
CA ASP A 126 -11.92 0.44 5.34
C ASP A 126 -13.42 0.06 5.19
N PRO A 127 -14.00 0.18 3.98
CA PRO A 127 -15.36 -0.27 3.69
C PRO A 127 -15.62 -1.76 3.94
N ASP A 128 -14.64 -2.63 3.74
CA ASP A 128 -14.72 -4.07 3.97
C ASP A 128 -14.77 -4.40 5.47
N CYS A 129 -14.25 -3.51 6.32
CA CYS A 129 -14.31 -3.61 7.77
C CYS A 129 -15.53 -2.93 8.41
N ALA A 130 -16.35 -2.20 7.66
CA ALA A 130 -17.42 -1.35 8.18
C ALA A 130 -18.48 -2.06 9.03
N MET A 131 -18.54 -3.39 9.05
CA MET A 131 -19.49 -4.15 9.87
C MET A 131 -18.92 -4.55 11.24
N VAL A 132 -17.60 -4.52 11.40
CA VAL A 132 -16.93 -5.15 12.54
C VAL A 132 -16.08 -4.19 13.35
N VAL A 133 -15.78 -3.00 12.86
CA VAL A 133 -15.02 -2.00 13.61
C VAL A 133 -15.97 -1.11 14.39
N ASP A 134 -15.53 -0.61 15.55
CA ASP A 134 -16.17 0.50 16.29
C ASP A 134 -15.49 1.79 15.82
N ARG A 135 -15.99 2.35 14.71
CA ARG A 135 -15.30 3.44 14.02
C ARG A 135 -15.38 4.75 14.79
N ASP A 136 -16.47 5.00 15.50
CA ASP A 136 -16.69 6.25 16.22
C ASP A 136 -16.14 6.21 17.66
N GLY A 137 -15.93 5.02 18.21
CA GLY A 137 -15.33 4.76 19.52
C GLY A 137 -16.31 4.83 20.68
N ASP A 138 -17.61 4.59 20.48
CA ASP A 138 -18.63 4.56 21.53
C ASP A 138 -18.74 3.20 22.26
N GLY A 139 -18.06 2.17 21.74
CA GLY A 139 -18.04 0.80 22.25
C GLY A 139 -19.01 -0.15 21.53
N TYR A 140 -19.66 0.28 20.44
CA TYR A 140 -20.55 -0.56 19.64
C TYR A 140 -20.13 -0.57 18.18
N CYS A 141 -20.38 -1.70 17.51
CA CYS A 141 -20.21 -1.84 16.06
C CYS A 141 -21.53 -2.34 15.44
N PRO A 142 -21.69 -2.36 14.11
CA PRO A 142 -22.89 -2.91 13.46
C PRO A 142 -23.14 -4.39 13.72
N MET A 143 -22.11 -5.13 14.14
CA MET A 143 -22.19 -6.55 14.46
C MET A 143 -22.17 -6.86 15.96
N GLY A 144 -21.91 -5.88 16.84
CA GLY A 144 -21.69 -6.20 18.24
C GLY A 144 -21.34 -5.04 19.18
N GLU A 145 -20.74 -5.40 20.32
CA GLU A 145 -20.24 -4.48 21.35
C GLU A 145 -18.76 -4.76 21.55
N ASP A 146 -17.90 -3.74 21.39
CA ASP A 146 -16.47 -3.79 21.70
C ASP A 146 -16.33 -3.81 23.24
N MET A 147 -16.07 -4.99 23.78
CA MET A 147 -16.03 -5.19 25.23
C MET A 147 -14.63 -4.96 25.81
N ASN A 148 -13.60 -4.99 24.96
CA ASN A 148 -12.21 -5.00 25.36
C ASN A 148 -11.50 -3.65 25.08
N GLY A 149 -12.11 -2.79 24.25
CA GLY A 149 -11.67 -1.46 23.85
C GLY A 149 -10.60 -1.44 22.74
N ASP A 150 -10.50 -2.48 21.91
CA ASP A 150 -9.54 -2.57 20.81
C ASP A 150 -10.06 -2.04 19.47
N ARG A 151 -11.31 -1.54 19.45
CA ARG A 151 -12.02 -0.91 18.32
C ARG A 151 -12.52 -1.87 17.27
N ASP A 152 -12.69 -3.14 17.62
CA ASP A 152 -13.45 -4.07 16.81
C ASP A 152 -14.41 -4.92 17.65
N CYS A 153 -15.34 -5.58 16.98
CA CYS A 153 -16.35 -6.48 17.54
C CYS A 153 -16.15 -7.91 17.01
N THR A 154 -14.90 -8.29 16.72
CA THR A 154 -14.56 -9.60 16.14
C THR A 154 -14.21 -10.64 17.20
N ASP A 155 -14.07 -10.21 18.45
CA ASP A 155 -13.49 -10.99 19.51
C ASP A 155 -14.51 -11.98 20.14
N PRO A 156 -14.08 -13.08 20.78
CA PRO A 156 -14.99 -14.09 21.32
C PRO A 156 -15.93 -13.54 22.41
N GLY A 157 -17.18 -13.27 22.03
CA GLY A 157 -18.23 -12.79 22.93
C GLY A 157 -18.81 -11.42 22.58
N GLU A 158 -18.21 -10.74 21.61
CA GLU A 158 -18.56 -9.37 21.20
C GLU A 158 -19.65 -9.31 20.14
N ASN A 159 -19.86 -10.40 19.40
CA ASN A 159 -21.04 -10.56 18.55
C ASN A 159 -22.30 -10.70 19.42
N THR A 160 -22.87 -9.56 19.78
CA THR A 160 -24.05 -9.45 20.65
C THR A 160 -25.24 -8.87 19.88
N SER A 161 -26.36 -8.70 20.59
CA SER A 161 -27.53 -7.99 20.04
C SER A 161 -27.51 -6.48 20.27
N ALA A 162 -26.55 -5.99 21.06
CA ALA A 162 -26.26 -4.57 21.15
C ALA A 162 -25.35 -4.26 19.97
N VAL A 163 -25.82 -3.40 19.08
CA VAL A 163 -25.18 -3.05 17.81
C VAL A 163 -25.40 -1.57 17.59
N ASP A 164 -24.50 -0.91 16.86
CA ASP A 164 -24.71 0.45 16.37
C ASP A 164 -25.12 0.44 14.89
N CYS A 165 -26.24 1.09 14.59
CA CYS A 165 -26.73 1.21 13.22
C CYS A 165 -26.13 2.37 12.41
N ASP A 166 -25.45 3.31 13.07
CA ASP A 166 -24.80 4.47 12.49
C ASP A 166 -23.42 4.68 13.13
N ASP A 167 -22.52 3.75 12.82
CA ASP A 167 -21.15 3.60 13.32
C ASP A 167 -20.19 4.77 13.02
N ASP A 168 -20.72 5.89 12.50
CA ASP A 168 -20.01 7.13 12.24
C ASP A 168 -20.33 8.21 13.30
N GLU A 169 -21.25 7.98 14.25
CA GLU A 169 -21.82 8.99 15.14
C GLU A 169 -21.95 8.53 16.61
N VAL A 170 -20.95 8.84 17.45
CA VAL A 170 -20.78 8.46 18.90
C VAL A 170 -22.02 8.55 19.82
N THR A 171 -23.04 9.28 19.39
CA THR A 171 -24.26 9.51 20.15
C THR A 171 -25.44 8.64 19.72
N VAL A 172 -25.26 7.80 18.71
CA VAL A 172 -26.22 6.86 18.15
C VAL A 172 -25.67 5.46 18.40
N SER A 173 -26.49 4.58 18.95
CA SER A 173 -26.22 3.15 19.09
C SER A 173 -27.54 2.40 18.88
#